data_AF-A0A389MQA7-F1
#
_entry.id   AF-A0A389MQA7-F1
#
_cell.length_a   1.000
_cell.length_b   1.000
_cell.length_c   1.000
_cell.angle_alpha   90.00
_cell.angle_beta   90.00
_cell.angle_gamma   90.00
#
_symmetry.space_group_name_H-M   'P 1'
#
loop_
_entity.id
_entity.type
_entity.pdbx_description
1 polymer ?
#
loop_
_entity_poly.entity_id
_entity_poly.type
_entity_poly.pdbx_seq_one_letter_code
_entity_poly.pdbx_strand_id
1 'polypeptide(L)'
;MTIETLKTLLSLLSLPAVIQAGGPILLERDKRRHERRMMAAALAGAVTGVIDRTQRARYAEFFRDSRDRLAWGEPVDFRSAFVLCPARDPVWEAHLGRLGYLPVEVCEPIVRFFESLGTIRLHIAKFYAGEFDPQPAVAMRLLDQGLALWSDMEADAALLTAELRRLAR
;
A
#
# COMPACT_ATOMS: atom_id res chain seq x y z
N MET A 1 6.70 67.53 16.04
CA MET A 1 6.73 66.19 15.43
C MET A 1 6.77 66.38 13.93
N THR A 2 7.90 66.13 13.29
CA THR A 2 8.17 66.52 11.90
C THR A 2 7.74 65.41 10.93
N ILE A 3 7.43 65.79 9.69
CA ILE A 3 7.03 64.85 8.61
C ILE A 3 8.09 63.75 8.39
N GLU A 4 9.35 64.01 8.74
CA GLU A 4 10.43 63.01 8.70
C GLU A 4 10.28 61.90 9.74
N THR A 5 9.79 62.19 10.95
CA THR A 5 9.61 61.17 12.00
C THR A 5 8.50 60.16 11.62
N LEU A 6 7.49 60.62 10.87
CA LEU A 6 6.43 59.77 10.32
C LEU A 6 6.91 58.88 9.16
N LYS A 7 7.84 59.37 8.33
CA LYS A 7 8.47 58.56 7.27
C LYS A 7 9.34 57.45 7.83
N THR A 8 10.08 57.69 8.90
CA THR A 8 10.92 56.67 9.55
C THR A 8 10.09 55.55 10.19
N LEU A 9 8.96 55.89 10.81
CA LEU A 9 8.03 54.90 11.37
C LEU A 9 7.30 54.09 10.28
N LEU A 10 6.96 54.70 9.15
CA LEU A 10 6.37 54.01 8.00
C LEU A 10 7.38 53.12 7.25
N SER A 11 8.67 53.47 7.22
CA SER A 11 9.72 52.60 6.65
C SER A 11 10.05 51.39 7.52
N LEU A 12 9.85 51.48 8.84
CA LEU A 12 10.03 50.37 9.78
C LEU A 12 8.82 49.41 9.82
N LEU A 13 7.67 49.84 9.29
CA LEU A 13 6.49 49.00 9.03
C LEU A 13 6.45 48.51 7.57
N SER A 14 7.58 48.56 6.86
CA SER A 14 7.67 47.89 5.58
C SER A 14 7.33 46.40 5.79
N LEU A 15 6.38 45.94 4.97
CA LEU A 15 5.85 44.59 4.96
C LEU A 15 6.81 43.43 4.54
N PRO A 16 8.13 43.55 4.22
CA PRO A 16 8.88 42.37 3.79
C PRO A 16 9.25 41.39 4.91
N ALA A 17 9.30 41.81 6.18
CA ALA A 17 9.76 40.93 7.26
C ALA A 17 8.74 39.82 7.61
N VAL A 18 7.44 40.12 7.56
CA VAL A 18 6.38 39.12 7.81
C VAL A 18 6.23 38.17 6.62
N ILE A 19 6.52 38.64 5.40
CA ILE A 19 6.44 37.84 4.17
C ILE A 19 7.65 36.87 4.06
N GLN A 20 8.84 37.25 4.54
CA GLN A 20 10.02 36.37 4.52
C GLN A 20 10.00 35.25 5.57
N ALA A 21 9.34 35.44 6.71
CA ALA A 21 9.23 34.39 7.74
C ALA A 21 8.09 33.38 7.47
N GLY A 22 6.99 33.82 6.84
CA GLY A 22 5.83 32.96 6.52
C GLY A 22 5.94 32.21 5.19
N GLY A 23 6.65 32.77 4.20
CA GLY A 23 6.81 32.17 2.87
C GLY A 23 7.39 30.74 2.88
N PRO A 24 8.50 30.47 3.60
CA PRO A 24 9.08 29.12 3.69
C PRO A 24 8.14 28.10 4.35
N ILE A 25 7.36 28.52 5.35
CA ILE A 25 6.42 27.68 6.08
C ILE A 25 5.22 27.31 5.20
N LEU A 26 4.70 28.27 4.42
CA LEU A 26 3.60 28.05 3.48
C LEU A 26 4.03 27.15 2.31
N LEU A 27 5.22 27.39 1.74
CA LEU A 27 5.78 26.56 0.67
C LEU A 27 6.04 25.12 1.13
N GLU A 28 6.56 24.93 2.34
CA GLU A 28 6.75 23.61 2.93
C GLU A 28 5.41 22.91 3.21
N ARG A 29 4.40 23.65 3.66
CA ARG A 29 3.04 23.12 3.87
C ARG A 29 2.38 22.68 2.56
N ASP A 30 2.52 23.47 1.50
CA ASP A 30 1.98 23.15 0.18
C ASP A 30 2.71 21.98 -0.46
N LYS A 31 4.05 21.92 -0.32
CA LYS A 31 4.86 20.78 -0.70
C LYS A 31 4.39 19.51 0.02
N ARG A 32 4.26 19.53 1.35
CA ARG A 32 3.75 18.39 2.13
C ARG A 32 2.36 17.96 1.71
N ARG A 33 1.46 18.92 1.42
CA ARG A 33 0.11 18.62 0.92
C ARG A 33 0.16 17.95 -0.45
N HIS A 34 0.98 18.46 -1.38
CA HIS A 34 1.15 17.87 -2.71
C HIS A 34 1.73 16.45 -2.62
N GLU A 35 2.79 16.26 -1.83
CA GLU A 35 3.44 14.97 -1.66
C GLU A 35 2.50 13.92 -1.03
N ARG A 36 1.71 14.32 -0.04
CA ARG A 36 0.67 13.47 0.54
C ARG A 36 -0.33 13.01 -0.50
N ARG A 37 -0.81 13.92 -1.36
CA ARG A 37 -1.80 13.60 -2.41
C ARG A 37 -1.24 12.64 -3.45
N MET A 38 -0.03 12.91 -3.93
CA MET A 38 0.65 12.08 -4.92
C MET A 38 0.89 10.67 -4.37
N MET A 39 1.37 10.57 -3.13
CA MET A 39 1.59 9.27 -2.49
C MET A 39 0.29 8.51 -2.27
N ALA A 40 -0.77 9.19 -1.79
CA ALA A 40 -2.08 8.57 -1.61
C ALA A 40 -2.66 8.05 -2.93
N ALA A 41 -2.52 8.81 -4.02
CA ALA A 41 -2.95 8.38 -5.36
C ALA A 41 -2.15 7.17 -5.86
N ALA A 42 -0.83 7.18 -5.71
CA ALA A 42 0.03 6.08 -6.14
C ALA A 42 -0.28 4.78 -5.37
N LEU A 43 -0.41 4.86 -4.04
CA LEU A 43 -0.75 3.72 -3.20
C LEU A 43 -2.16 3.20 -3.51
N ALA A 44 -3.15 4.07 -3.73
CA ALA A 44 -4.50 3.65 -4.13
C ALA A 44 -4.48 2.88 -5.46
N GLY A 45 -3.68 3.35 -6.42
CA GLY A 45 -3.48 2.69 -7.70
C GLY A 45 -2.82 1.32 -7.55
N ALA A 46 -1.80 1.21 -6.70
CA ALA A 46 -1.13 -0.06 -6.42
C ALA A 46 -2.07 -1.08 -5.76
N VAL A 47 -2.77 -0.68 -4.69
CA VAL A 47 -3.74 -1.55 -3.99
C VAL A 47 -4.82 -2.03 -4.96
N THR A 48 -5.43 -1.10 -5.73
CA THR A 48 -6.47 -1.45 -6.72
C THR A 48 -5.92 -2.41 -7.78
N GLY A 49 -4.71 -2.14 -8.30
CA GLY A 49 -4.09 -2.94 -9.35
C GLY A 49 -3.70 -4.34 -8.89
N VAL A 50 -3.29 -4.50 -7.63
CA VAL A 50 -3.05 -5.83 -7.03
C VAL A 50 -4.36 -6.60 -6.97
N ILE A 51 -5.41 -6.04 -6.36
CA ILE A 51 -6.70 -6.72 -6.21
C ILE A 51 -7.30 -7.11 -7.58
N ASP A 52 -7.31 -6.20 -8.55
CA ASP A 52 -7.86 -6.48 -9.88
C ASP A 52 -7.10 -7.62 -10.59
N ARG A 53 -5.76 -7.63 -10.52
CA ARG A 53 -4.96 -8.73 -11.09
C ARG A 53 -5.22 -10.05 -10.40
N THR A 54 -5.28 -10.04 -9.08
CA THR A 54 -5.40 -11.25 -8.29
C THR A 54 -6.79 -11.89 -8.44
N GLN A 55 -7.83 -11.05 -8.58
CA GLN A 55 -9.19 -11.48 -8.93
C GLN A 55 -9.26 -12.06 -10.35
N ARG A 56 -8.68 -11.39 -11.35
CA ARG A 56 -8.65 -11.90 -12.75
C ARG A 56 -7.92 -13.23 -12.88
N ALA A 57 -6.86 -13.43 -12.11
CA ALA A 57 -6.10 -14.68 -12.09
C ALA A 57 -6.81 -15.81 -11.31
N ARG A 58 -7.91 -15.51 -10.60
CA ARG A 58 -8.73 -16.48 -9.84
C ARG A 58 -7.91 -17.30 -8.82
N TYR A 59 -6.86 -16.72 -8.25
CA TYR A 59 -5.95 -17.43 -7.35
C TYR A 59 -6.65 -17.99 -6.10
N ALA A 60 -7.60 -17.24 -5.51
CA ALA A 60 -8.38 -17.72 -4.36
C ALA A 60 -9.30 -18.90 -4.70
N GLU A 61 -9.75 -19.02 -5.95
CA GLU A 61 -10.52 -20.18 -6.39
C GLU A 61 -9.62 -21.37 -6.65
N PHE A 62 -8.46 -21.15 -7.28
CA PHE A 62 -7.46 -22.17 -7.46
C PHE A 62 -6.99 -22.75 -6.11
N PHE A 63 -6.78 -21.91 -5.08
CA PHE A 63 -6.41 -22.36 -3.74
C PHE A 63 -7.50 -23.24 -3.11
N ARG A 64 -8.78 -22.84 -3.25
CA ARG A 64 -9.91 -23.64 -2.76
C ARG A 64 -10.00 -24.99 -3.44
N ASP A 65 -9.96 -25.01 -4.78
CA ASP A 65 -9.99 -26.25 -5.56
C ASP A 65 -8.81 -27.17 -5.19
N SER A 66 -7.60 -26.61 -5.12
CA SER A 66 -6.40 -27.35 -4.71
C SER A 66 -6.55 -27.97 -3.33
N ARG A 67 -7.10 -27.21 -2.38
CA ARG A 67 -7.31 -27.68 -1.01
C ARG A 67 -8.30 -28.84 -0.97
N ASP A 68 -9.40 -28.74 -1.71
CA ASP A 68 -10.41 -29.80 -1.75
C ASP A 68 -9.85 -31.05 -2.43
N ARG A 69 -9.14 -30.92 -3.55
CA ARG A 69 -8.48 -32.03 -4.23
C ARG A 69 -7.48 -32.75 -3.33
N LEU A 70 -6.65 -32.02 -2.60
CA LEU A 70 -5.74 -32.62 -1.61
C LEU A 70 -6.51 -33.35 -0.48
N ALA A 71 -7.66 -32.83 -0.04
CA ALA A 71 -8.49 -33.50 0.97
C ALA A 71 -9.03 -34.85 0.46
N TRP A 72 -9.27 -34.98 -0.83
CA TRP A 72 -9.67 -36.23 -1.50
C TRP A 72 -8.49 -37.14 -1.88
N GLY A 73 -7.26 -36.74 -1.55
CA GLY A 73 -6.05 -37.48 -1.90
C GLY A 73 -5.64 -37.36 -3.38
N GLU A 74 -6.20 -36.39 -4.10
CA GLU A 74 -5.82 -36.12 -5.48
C GLU A 74 -4.55 -35.28 -5.57
N PRO A 75 -3.65 -35.57 -6.52
CA PRO A 75 -2.47 -34.75 -6.75
C PRO A 75 -2.85 -33.41 -7.37
N VAL A 76 -2.18 -32.35 -6.93
CA VAL A 76 -2.34 -30.98 -7.45
C VAL A 76 -1.00 -30.52 -8.04
N ASP A 77 -1.01 -30.02 -9.27
CA ASP A 77 0.14 -29.36 -9.86
C ASP A 77 0.05 -27.84 -9.65
N PHE A 78 0.86 -27.33 -8.73
CA PHE A 78 0.92 -25.90 -8.44
C PHE A 78 1.73 -25.10 -9.47
N ARG A 79 2.57 -25.75 -10.29
CA ARG A 79 3.51 -25.06 -11.19
C ARG A 79 2.82 -24.44 -12.40
N SER A 80 1.77 -25.09 -12.88
CA SER A 80 0.97 -24.61 -14.02
C SER A 80 0.02 -23.47 -13.65
N ALA A 81 -0.24 -23.22 -12.37
CA ALA A 81 -1.26 -22.28 -11.92
C ALA A 81 -0.74 -20.88 -11.57
N PHE A 82 0.55 -20.73 -11.29
CA PHE A 82 1.12 -19.47 -10.82
C PHE A 82 2.05 -18.82 -11.85
N VAL A 83 1.69 -17.60 -12.24
CA VAL A 83 2.66 -16.65 -12.79
C VAL A 83 3.40 -16.06 -11.59
N LEU A 84 4.70 -16.33 -11.48
CA LEU A 84 5.55 -15.78 -10.43
C LEU A 84 5.45 -14.25 -10.44
N CYS A 85 4.77 -13.68 -9.45
CA CYS A 85 4.80 -12.25 -9.21
C CYS A 85 6.16 -11.86 -8.62
N PRO A 86 6.70 -10.68 -8.96
CA PRO A 86 7.90 -10.16 -8.31
C PRO A 86 7.69 -10.12 -6.79
N ALA A 87 8.71 -10.55 -6.05
CA ALA A 87 8.67 -10.68 -4.59
C ALA A 87 8.40 -9.33 -3.89
N ARG A 88 8.80 -8.22 -4.52
CA ARG A 88 8.66 -6.86 -4.01
C ARG A 88 7.75 -6.05 -4.91
N ASP A 89 6.90 -5.23 -4.29
CA ASP A 89 6.06 -4.29 -5.00
C ASP A 89 6.80 -2.96 -5.20
N PRO A 90 7.06 -2.54 -6.46
CA PRO A 90 7.89 -1.37 -6.73
C PRO A 90 7.25 -0.06 -6.25
N VAL A 91 5.92 0.01 -6.19
CA VAL A 91 5.22 1.21 -5.69
C VAL A 91 5.37 1.28 -4.17
N TRP A 92 5.23 0.14 -3.48
CA TRP A 92 5.49 0.06 -2.04
C TRP A 92 6.90 0.51 -1.69
N GLU A 93 7.92 -0.05 -2.36
CA GLU A 93 9.32 0.26 -2.07
C GLU A 93 9.65 1.74 -2.30
N ALA A 94 9.09 2.35 -3.35
CA ALA A 94 9.30 3.76 -3.67
C ALA A 94 8.69 4.72 -2.61
N HIS A 95 7.67 4.26 -1.86
CA HIS A 95 6.91 5.11 -0.94
C HIS A 95 7.07 4.77 0.53
N LEU A 96 7.67 3.63 0.90
CA LEU A 96 7.86 3.18 2.28
C LEU A 96 8.55 4.23 3.16
N GLY A 97 9.67 4.78 2.71
CA GLY A 97 10.42 5.81 3.46
C GLY A 97 9.68 7.14 3.64
N ARG A 98 8.48 7.27 3.04
CA ARG A 98 7.70 8.49 2.95
C ARG A 98 6.33 8.35 3.60
N LEU A 99 6.01 7.22 4.24
CA LEU A 99 4.71 7.00 4.88
C LEU A 99 4.35 8.06 5.93
N GLY A 100 5.34 8.69 6.57
CA GLY A 100 5.11 9.78 7.53
C GLY A 100 4.39 11.02 6.99
N TYR A 101 4.17 11.12 5.67
CA TYR A 101 3.31 12.16 5.08
C TYR A 101 1.80 11.85 5.16
N LEU A 102 1.41 10.61 5.48
CA LEU A 102 0.02 10.20 5.66
C LEU A 102 -0.43 10.29 7.13
N PRO A 103 -1.75 10.36 7.38
CA PRO A 103 -2.29 10.17 8.71
C PRO A 103 -1.92 8.78 9.26
N VAL A 104 -1.62 8.71 10.55
CA VAL A 104 -1.18 7.47 11.23
C VAL A 104 -2.21 6.35 11.06
N GLU A 105 -3.48 6.71 11.05
CA GLU A 105 -4.62 5.80 10.93
C GLU A 105 -4.66 5.09 9.56
N VAL A 106 -3.98 5.65 8.54
CA VAL A 106 -3.88 5.07 7.20
C VAL A 106 -2.59 4.29 7.02
N CYS A 107 -1.52 4.64 7.74
CA CYS A 107 -0.23 3.98 7.64
C CYS A 107 -0.28 2.50 8.04
N GLU A 108 -0.93 2.18 9.16
CA GLU A 108 -1.02 0.79 9.63
C GLU A 108 -1.77 -0.12 8.63
N PRO A 109 -2.96 0.25 8.12
CA PRO A 109 -3.63 -0.54 7.08
C PRO A 109 -2.79 -0.73 5.80
N ILE A 110 -2.01 0.27 5.39
CA ILE A 110 -1.10 0.13 4.22
C ILE A 110 -0.06 -0.95 4.49
N VAL A 111 0.63 -0.87 5.64
CA VAL A 111 1.67 -1.84 6.02
C VAL A 111 1.07 -3.23 6.05
N ARG A 112 -0.07 -3.40 6.73
CA ARG A 112 -0.77 -4.68 6.85
C ARG A 112 -1.16 -5.27 5.49
N PHE A 113 -1.65 -4.45 4.57
CA PHE A 113 -1.97 -4.86 3.21
C PHE A 113 -0.74 -5.41 2.48
N PHE A 114 0.38 -4.67 2.47
CA PHE A 114 1.59 -5.09 1.76
C PHE A 114 2.32 -6.26 2.43
N GLU A 115 2.25 -6.39 3.76
CA GLU A 115 2.75 -7.57 4.47
C GLU A 115 1.92 -8.82 4.15
N SER A 116 0.59 -8.70 4.14
CA SER A 116 -0.31 -9.81 3.77
C SER A 116 -0.05 -10.27 2.34
N LEU A 117 0.09 -9.32 1.41
CA LEU A 117 0.47 -9.59 0.02
C LEU A 117 1.83 -10.29 -0.08
N GLY A 118 2.82 -9.86 0.71
CA GLY A 118 4.14 -10.48 0.78
C GLY A 118 4.08 -11.94 1.25
N THR A 119 3.33 -12.22 2.31
CA THR A 119 3.11 -13.60 2.81
C THR A 119 2.42 -14.48 1.77
N ILE A 120 1.38 -13.97 1.10
CA ILE A 120 0.69 -14.70 0.03
C ILE A 120 1.66 -15.04 -1.11
N ARG A 121 2.47 -14.07 -1.56
CA ARG A 121 3.50 -14.30 -2.61
C ARG A 121 4.53 -15.34 -2.19
N LEU A 122 4.94 -15.34 -0.92
CA LEU A 122 5.86 -16.33 -0.38
C LEU A 122 5.23 -17.74 -0.42
N HIS A 123 3.97 -17.88 0.02
CA HIS A 123 3.27 -19.17 -0.05
C HIS A 123 3.18 -19.68 -1.48
N ILE A 124 2.78 -18.81 -2.42
CA ILE A 124 2.73 -19.14 -3.85
C ILE A 124 4.09 -19.63 -4.36
N ALA A 125 5.18 -18.94 -4.01
CA ALA A 125 6.53 -19.32 -4.43
C ALA A 125 6.92 -20.71 -3.90
N LYS A 126 6.60 -21.03 -2.64
CA LYS A 126 6.86 -22.34 -2.04
C LYS A 126 6.04 -23.46 -2.69
N PHE A 127 4.77 -23.19 -3.00
CA PHE A 127 3.92 -24.12 -3.76
C PHE A 127 4.48 -24.36 -5.17
N TYR A 128 4.87 -23.30 -5.87
CA TYR A 128 5.50 -23.40 -7.18
C TYR A 128 6.82 -24.20 -7.13
N ALA A 129 7.60 -24.06 -6.07
CA ALA A 129 8.84 -24.83 -5.87
C ALA A 129 8.61 -26.30 -5.50
N GLY A 130 7.36 -26.74 -5.25
CA GLY A 130 7.05 -28.10 -4.84
C GLY A 130 7.49 -28.45 -3.41
N GLU A 131 7.72 -27.44 -2.55
CA GLU A 131 8.23 -27.66 -1.18
C GLU A 131 7.31 -28.54 -0.32
N PHE A 132 6.02 -28.63 -0.69
CA PHE A 132 5.00 -29.34 0.08
C PHE A 132 4.45 -30.59 -0.61
N ASP A 133 4.96 -30.97 -1.78
CA ASP A 133 4.59 -32.21 -2.50
C ASP A 133 4.64 -33.46 -1.61
N PRO A 134 5.64 -33.65 -0.71
CA PRO A 134 5.67 -34.82 0.19
C PRO A 134 4.81 -34.68 1.46
N GLN A 135 4.15 -33.54 1.70
CA GLN A 135 3.42 -33.26 2.95
C GLN A 135 2.04 -32.62 2.70
N PRO A 136 1.04 -33.39 2.22
CA PRO A 136 -0.28 -32.86 1.85
C PRO A 136 -1.00 -32.13 2.99
N ALA A 137 -0.86 -32.61 4.23
CA ALA A 137 -1.47 -31.95 5.39
C ALA A 137 -0.90 -30.54 5.64
N VAL A 138 0.40 -30.34 5.38
CA VAL A 138 1.04 -29.02 5.52
C VAL A 138 0.58 -28.11 4.38
N ALA A 139 0.53 -28.62 3.15
CA ALA A 139 0.01 -27.91 1.99
C ALA A 139 -1.42 -27.40 2.24
N MET A 140 -2.32 -28.26 2.70
CA MET A 140 -3.71 -27.89 3.00
C MET A 140 -3.82 -26.76 4.02
N ARG A 141 -3.09 -26.83 5.14
CA ARG A 141 -3.10 -25.73 6.13
C ARG A 141 -2.62 -24.40 5.55
N LEU A 142 -1.61 -24.43 4.68
CA LEU A 142 -1.09 -23.22 4.05
C LEU A 142 -2.05 -22.64 3.01
N LEU A 143 -2.83 -23.50 2.33
CA LEU A 143 -3.93 -23.06 1.47
C LEU A 143 -5.03 -22.41 2.31
N ASP A 144 -5.45 -23.03 3.43
CA ASP A 144 -6.45 -22.46 4.34
C ASP A 144 -5.99 -21.10 4.91
N GLN A 145 -4.73 -21.00 5.35
CA GLN A 145 -4.13 -19.74 5.81
C GLN A 145 -4.06 -18.70 4.68
N GLY A 146 -3.67 -19.12 3.47
CA GLY A 146 -3.61 -18.26 2.31
C GLY A 146 -4.98 -17.68 1.95
N LEU A 147 -6.03 -18.49 2.01
CA LEU A 147 -7.41 -18.07 1.77
C LEU A 147 -7.90 -17.08 2.83
N ALA A 148 -7.59 -17.31 4.10
CA ALA A 148 -7.94 -16.39 5.19
C ALA A 148 -7.23 -15.04 5.00
N LEU A 149 -5.91 -15.05 4.80
CA LEU A 149 -5.12 -13.84 4.54
C LEU A 149 -5.61 -13.08 3.31
N TRP A 150 -6.05 -13.81 2.28
CA TRP A 150 -6.59 -13.20 1.08
C TRP A 150 -7.90 -12.46 1.35
N SER A 151 -8.81 -13.09 2.09
CA SER A 151 -10.07 -12.48 2.49
C SER A 151 -9.85 -11.22 3.32
N ASP A 152 -8.92 -11.27 4.28
CA ASP A 152 -8.56 -10.12 5.12
C ASP A 152 -7.96 -8.99 4.27
N MET A 153 -7.04 -9.34 3.36
CA MET A 153 -6.40 -8.39 2.44
C MET A 153 -7.42 -7.71 1.52
N GLU A 154 -8.42 -8.44 1.00
CA GLU A 154 -9.49 -7.86 0.16
C GLU A 154 -10.37 -6.89 0.95
N ALA A 155 -10.71 -7.23 2.20
CA ALA A 155 -11.48 -6.35 3.09
C ALA A 155 -10.71 -5.06 3.41
N ASP A 156 -9.43 -5.19 3.77
CA ASP A 156 -8.54 -4.06 4.04
C ASP A 156 -8.37 -3.17 2.79
N ALA A 157 -8.22 -3.78 1.61
CA ALA A 157 -8.03 -3.06 0.36
C ALA A 157 -9.20 -2.13 0.02
N ALA A 158 -10.43 -2.56 0.25
CA ALA A 158 -11.63 -1.77 -0.06
C ALA A 158 -11.68 -0.48 0.77
N LEU A 159 -11.50 -0.61 2.09
CA LEU A 159 -11.48 0.51 3.02
C LEU A 159 -10.29 1.45 2.76
N LEU A 160 -9.10 0.85 2.60
CA LEU A 160 -7.86 1.58 2.36
C LEU A 160 -7.93 2.38 1.06
N THR A 161 -8.44 1.79 -0.02
CA THR A 161 -8.55 2.46 -1.32
C THR A 161 -9.49 3.67 -1.26
N ALA A 162 -10.61 3.56 -0.55
CA ALA A 162 -11.53 4.68 -0.36
C ALA A 162 -10.85 5.85 0.37
N GLU A 163 -10.13 5.55 1.45
CA GLU A 163 -9.46 6.54 2.27
C GLU A 163 -8.27 7.21 1.55
N LEU A 164 -7.47 6.42 0.83
CA LEU A 164 -6.38 6.96 0.01
C LEU A 164 -6.90 7.86 -1.13
N ARG A 165 -8.00 7.50 -1.78
CA ARG A 165 -8.63 8.35 -2.80
C ARG A 165 -9.18 9.64 -2.20
N ARG A 166 -9.62 9.64 -0.94
CA ARG A 166 -10.04 10.85 -0.23
C ARG A 166 -8.84 11.76 0.04
N LEU A 167 -7.72 11.21 0.48
CA LEU A 167 -6.48 11.95 0.74
C LEU A 167 -5.79 12.48 -0.52
N ALA A 168 -6.04 11.85 -1.67
CA ALA A 168 -5.53 12.28 -2.97
C ALA A 168 -6.21 13.53 -3.54
N ARG A 169 -7.39 13.92 -3.01
CA ARG A 169 -8.15 15.11 -3.43
C ARG A 169 -7.67 16.38 -2.72
#